data_AF-A0A4Q6F6I1-F1
#
_entry.id   AF-A0A4Q6F6I1-F1
#
_cell.length_a   1.000
_cell.length_b   1.000
_cell.length_c   1.000
_cell.angle_alpha   90.00
_cell.angle_beta   90.00
_cell.angle_gamma   90.00
#
_symmetry.space_group_name_H-M   'P 1'
#
loop_
_entity.id
_entity.type
_entity.pdbx_description
1 polymer ?
#
loop_
_entity_poly.entity_id
_entity_poly.type
_entity_poly.pdbx_seq_one_letter_code
_entity_poly.pdbx_strand_id
1 'polypeptide(L)'
;SQISGAIIGITVVLVSVFLPMAFFSGAVGNIYRQFAVTLAVSISLSAFLALSLTPALTATLLKPVDAHHGEKSGFFGWFNRFFEKMTYRYTGSVFRIIKKPKRWAAFFLILTALTAALFVRLPSSFIPDEDKGILFIIVSKPQGTPIEETMKSNEEIQKYLLEKEPVNFVYSVGGFSFFGTGTSNGMIFASLKNWKERGDAKDSVQAIGGRLMAHFGGRDDLSVFAVNPPAIPGLGTSTGFDLRLQDRGGLGSEKFKAARDQLLGASRGNPNVGMAYFAGVADTPQIELDIDREKAESMGVSIADINTTLAVMFGSDYIGDFMLNDQVRKIVIQAEGQNRLDTDDVGKLYVRSSSGNMVPLSALTKMKWTLGPPQYTRFNGFPAVTINGAAAPGGSSGDTMAAMEGLVSKLPPSVGLEWAGQSAEEKASGNQAPMLYA
;
A
#
# COMPACT_ATOMS: atom_id res chain seq x y z
N SER A 1 51.59 18.56 0.67
CA SER A 1 51.73 17.17 0.19
C SER A 1 51.42 16.11 1.25
N GLN A 2 51.64 16.34 2.55
CA GLN A 2 51.47 15.31 3.61
C GLN A 2 50.05 14.72 3.75
N ILE A 3 48.99 15.49 3.46
CA ILE A 3 47.59 15.07 3.63
C ILE A 3 46.87 14.77 2.30
N SER A 4 47.48 15.06 1.15
CA SER A 4 46.83 14.93 -0.17
C SER A 4 46.47 13.48 -0.47
N GLY A 5 47.35 12.53 -0.15
CA GLY A 5 47.08 11.09 -0.32
C GLY A 5 45.96 10.59 0.60
N ALA A 6 45.86 11.11 1.82
CA ALA A 6 44.79 10.74 2.75
C ALA A 6 43.42 11.24 2.27
N ILE A 7 43.35 12.46 1.74
CA ILE A 7 42.12 13.02 1.16
C ILE A 7 41.64 12.14 0.00
N ILE A 8 42.51 11.85 -0.96
CA ILE A 8 42.17 10.99 -2.11
C ILE A 8 41.74 9.59 -1.63
N GLY A 9 42.47 8.99 -0.68
CA GLY A 9 42.16 7.67 -0.14
C GLY A 9 40.77 7.59 0.48
N ILE A 10 40.41 8.56 1.34
CA ILE A 10 39.08 8.62 1.96
C ILE A 10 37.99 8.80 0.89
N THR A 11 38.20 9.71 -0.07
CA THR A 11 37.26 9.95 -1.17
C THR A 11 36.99 8.69 -1.98
N VAL A 12 38.05 7.99 -2.40
CA VAL A 12 37.92 6.75 -3.19
C VAL A 12 37.19 5.69 -2.40
N VAL A 13 37.56 5.45 -1.14
CA VAL A 13 36.90 4.44 -0.29
C VAL A 13 35.41 4.76 -0.12
N LEU A 14 35.05 6.00 0.15
CA LEU A 14 33.64 6.39 0.28
C LEU A 14 32.88 6.20 -1.03
N VAL A 15 33.42 6.68 -2.15
CA VAL A 15 32.78 6.51 -3.47
C VAL A 15 32.63 5.03 -3.82
N SER A 16 33.63 4.19 -3.54
CA SER A 16 33.58 2.74 -3.76
C SER A 16 32.49 2.04 -2.95
N VAL A 17 32.13 2.54 -1.77
CA VAL A 17 31.02 1.99 -0.97
C VAL A 17 29.66 2.40 -1.54
N PHE A 18 29.52 3.63 -2.04
CA PHE A 18 28.23 4.14 -2.54
C PHE A 18 27.93 3.74 -3.99
N LEU A 19 28.94 3.59 -4.83
CA LEU A 19 28.77 3.34 -6.26
C LEU A 19 28.02 2.03 -6.60
N PRO A 20 28.26 0.88 -5.92
CA PRO A 20 27.52 -0.35 -6.18
C PRO A 20 26.00 -0.20 -6.00
N MET A 21 25.56 0.60 -5.03
CA MET A 21 24.13 0.82 -4.76
C MET A 21 23.40 1.52 -5.93
N ALA A 22 24.12 2.23 -6.81
CA ALA A 22 23.52 2.84 -7.99
C ALA A 22 23.03 1.82 -9.04
N PHE A 23 23.54 0.59 -8.98
CA PHE A 23 23.22 -0.51 -9.90
C PHE A 23 22.08 -1.40 -9.43
N PHE A 24 21.50 -1.14 -8.25
CA PHE A 24 20.29 -1.83 -7.82
C PHE A 24 19.16 -1.62 -8.82
N SER A 25 18.34 -2.66 -8.98
CA SER A 25 17.18 -2.69 -9.86
C SER A 25 15.88 -2.52 -9.06
N GLY A 26 14.73 -2.42 -9.75
CA GLY A 26 13.43 -2.23 -9.11
C GLY A 26 13.20 -0.81 -8.58
N ALA A 27 12.13 -0.63 -7.81
CA ALA A 27 11.80 0.66 -7.22
C ALA A 27 12.85 1.08 -6.18
N VAL A 28 13.36 0.11 -5.44
CA VAL A 28 14.43 0.28 -4.44
C VAL A 28 15.68 0.88 -5.07
N GLY A 29 16.13 0.34 -6.20
CA GLY A 29 17.31 0.82 -6.90
C GLY A 29 17.20 2.26 -7.40
N ASN A 30 15.99 2.70 -7.78
CA ASN A 30 15.78 4.10 -8.17
C ASN A 30 16.00 5.07 -7.00
N ILE A 31 15.60 4.69 -5.79
CA ILE A 31 15.83 5.49 -4.57
C ILE A 31 17.33 5.52 -4.25
N TYR A 32 17.97 4.35 -4.19
CA TYR A 32 19.40 4.26 -3.86
C TYR A 32 20.28 4.98 -4.88
N ARG A 33 19.92 4.96 -6.17
CA ARG A 33 20.66 5.67 -7.22
C ARG A 33 20.69 7.18 -6.99
N GLN A 34 19.59 7.78 -6.52
CA GLN A 34 19.55 9.21 -6.21
C GLN A 34 20.52 9.55 -5.08
N PHE A 35 20.55 8.76 -4.00
CA PHE A 35 21.49 8.95 -2.90
C PHE A 35 22.94 8.70 -3.32
N ALA A 36 23.21 7.59 -4.00
CA ALA A 36 24.55 7.16 -4.40
C ALA A 36 25.21 8.19 -5.33
N VAL A 37 24.49 8.65 -6.36
CA VAL A 37 25.03 9.63 -7.31
C VAL A 37 25.26 10.98 -6.64
N THR A 38 24.30 11.45 -5.83
CA THR A 38 24.43 12.73 -5.12
C THR A 38 25.63 12.70 -4.17
N LEU A 39 25.77 11.65 -3.36
CA LEU A 39 26.91 11.50 -2.46
C LEU A 39 28.22 11.38 -3.22
N ALA A 40 28.29 10.58 -4.28
CA ALA A 40 29.50 10.43 -5.07
C ALA A 40 29.97 11.76 -5.68
N VAL A 41 29.04 12.54 -6.24
CA VAL A 41 29.35 13.88 -6.80
C VAL A 41 29.75 14.85 -5.70
N SER A 42 29.02 14.92 -4.58
CA SER A 42 29.33 15.83 -3.47
C SER A 42 30.68 15.50 -2.82
N ILE A 43 30.99 14.23 -2.61
CA ILE A 43 32.26 13.78 -2.02
C ILE A 43 33.43 14.05 -2.98
N SER A 44 33.23 13.84 -4.28
CA SER A 44 34.24 14.15 -5.31
C SER A 44 34.51 15.66 -5.40
N LEU A 45 33.45 16.47 -5.39
CA LEU A 45 33.58 17.93 -5.39
C LEU A 45 34.23 18.44 -4.09
N SER A 46 33.87 17.86 -2.94
CA SER A 46 34.50 18.16 -1.65
C SER A 46 36.00 17.86 -1.69
N ALA A 47 36.39 16.71 -2.25
CA ALA A 47 37.80 16.35 -2.42
C ALA A 47 38.54 17.35 -3.32
N PHE A 48 37.92 17.75 -4.43
CA PHE A 48 38.47 18.76 -5.33
C PHE A 48 38.70 20.09 -4.62
N LEU A 49 37.71 20.58 -3.85
CA LEU A 49 37.83 21.82 -3.08
C LEU A 49 38.89 21.71 -1.97
N ALA A 50 38.96 20.57 -1.29
CA ALA A 50 39.95 20.30 -0.25
C ALA A 50 41.39 20.27 -0.78
N LEU A 51 41.60 19.93 -2.05
CA LEU A 51 42.91 19.90 -2.69
C LEU A 51 43.27 21.20 -3.42
N SER A 52 42.28 22.04 -3.75
CA SER A 52 42.48 23.29 -4.52
C SER A 52 42.24 24.53 -3.67
N LEU A 53 40.98 24.80 -3.34
CA LEU A 53 40.54 26.02 -2.68
C LEU A 53 40.96 26.07 -1.20
N THR A 54 40.85 24.96 -0.46
CA THR A 54 41.20 24.94 0.96
C THR A 54 42.66 25.31 1.21
N PRO A 55 43.67 24.77 0.49
CA PRO A 55 45.05 25.21 0.63
C PRO A 55 45.24 26.70 0.35
N ALA A 56 44.61 27.23 -0.71
CA ALA A 56 44.70 28.64 -1.07
C ALA A 56 44.08 29.55 0.01
N LEU A 57 42.91 29.18 0.53
CA LEU A 57 42.26 29.89 1.64
C LEU A 57 43.10 29.80 2.92
N THR A 58 43.67 28.63 3.22
CA THR A 58 44.52 28.48 4.40
C THR A 58 45.80 29.33 4.29
N ALA A 59 46.39 29.45 3.12
CA ALA A 59 47.59 30.28 2.92
C ALA A 59 47.30 31.78 3.01
N THR A 60 46.06 32.22 2.74
CA THR A 60 45.69 33.64 2.67
C THR A 60 44.96 34.15 3.91
N LEU A 61 44.16 33.31 4.59
CA LEU A 61 43.31 33.71 5.71
C LEU A 61 43.86 33.32 7.08
N LEU A 62 44.69 32.26 7.19
CA LEU A 62 45.26 31.90 8.48
C LEU A 62 46.34 32.91 8.87
N LYS A 63 46.16 33.48 10.06
CA LYS A 63 47.19 34.30 10.69
C LYS A 63 48.38 33.40 11.07
N PRO A 64 49.62 33.87 10.92
CA PRO A 64 50.79 33.17 11.44
C PRO A 64 50.60 32.85 12.92
N VAL A 65 50.96 31.62 13.27
CA VAL A 65 50.86 31.09 14.63
C VAL A 65 52.27 30.84 15.14
N ASP A 66 52.67 31.50 16.22
CA ASP A 66 53.97 31.27 16.83
C ASP A 66 54.09 29.86 17.40
N ALA A 67 55.32 29.30 17.42
CA ALA A 67 55.58 27.95 17.89
C ALA A 67 55.14 27.67 19.35
N HIS A 68 54.89 28.72 20.15
CA HIS A 68 54.46 28.64 21.56
C HIS A 68 52.97 28.97 21.79
N HIS A 69 52.11 28.85 20.78
CA HIS A 69 50.68 29.24 20.84
C HIS A 69 49.80 28.50 21.88
N GLY A 70 50.36 27.56 22.64
CA GLY A 70 49.66 26.72 23.61
C GLY A 70 49.28 27.42 24.93
N GLU A 71 49.91 28.54 25.27
CA GLU A 71 49.76 29.18 26.59
C GLU A 71 48.83 30.40 26.57
N LYS A 72 47.61 30.26 26.04
CA LYS A 72 46.57 31.28 26.23
C LYS A 72 45.98 31.16 27.65
N SER A 73 45.60 32.28 28.27
CA SER A 73 44.80 32.31 29.50
C SER A 73 43.29 32.30 29.16
N GLY A 74 42.44 31.98 30.14
CA GLY A 74 40.99 31.87 29.94
C GLY A 74 40.50 30.52 29.38
N PHE A 75 39.28 30.52 28.82
CA PHE A 75 38.59 29.30 28.38
C PHE A 75 39.36 28.50 27.32
N PHE A 76 39.84 29.13 26.25
CA PHE A 76 40.59 28.45 25.18
C PHE A 76 41.91 27.84 25.68
N GLY A 77 42.55 28.50 26.65
CA GLY A 77 43.73 27.96 27.33
C GLY A 77 43.45 26.70 28.14
N TRP A 78 42.37 26.72 28.92
CA TRP A 78 41.90 25.54 29.64
C TRP A 78 41.54 24.40 28.68
N PHE A 79 40.83 24.70 27.59
CA PHE A 79 40.45 23.71 26.57
C PHE A 79 41.68 23.07 25.94
N ASN A 80 42.67 23.86 25.52
CA ASN A 80 43.91 23.34 24.94
C ASN A 80 44.64 22.42 25.90
N ARG A 81 44.81 22.83 27.17
CA ARG A 81 45.46 21.99 28.21
C ARG A 81 44.68 20.71 28.50
N PHE A 82 43.35 20.78 28.53
CA PHE A 82 42.50 19.60 28.70
C PHE A 82 42.60 18.65 27.51
N PHE A 83 42.53 19.18 26.29
CA PHE A 83 42.64 18.41 25.05
C PHE A 83 44.01 17.75 24.91
N GLU A 84 45.08 18.45 25.28
CA GLU A 84 46.44 17.91 25.30
C GLU A 84 46.55 16.76 26.33
N LYS A 85 46.03 16.96 27.55
CA LYS A 85 45.94 15.91 28.56
C LYS A 85 45.14 14.70 28.07
N MET A 86 44.05 14.92 27.32
CA MET A 86 43.27 13.84 26.71
C MET A 86 44.06 13.13 25.61
N THR A 87 44.81 13.85 24.80
CA THR A 87 45.67 13.30 23.75
C THR A 87 46.74 12.39 24.34
N TYR A 88 47.45 12.81 25.40
CA TYR A 88 48.43 11.96 26.08
C TYR A 88 47.79 10.72 26.72
N ARG A 89 46.59 10.86 27.30
CA ARG A 89 45.86 9.71 27.87
C ARG A 89 45.38 8.74 26.79
N TYR A 90 44.93 9.25 25.65
CA TYR A 90 44.51 8.45 24.50
C TYR A 90 45.69 7.66 23.93
N THR A 91 46.79 8.34 23.59
CA THR A 91 47.99 7.68 23.04
C THR A 91 48.55 6.65 24.01
N GLY A 92 48.66 6.99 25.31
CA GLY A 92 49.08 6.05 26.34
C GLY A 92 48.13 4.85 26.53
N SER A 93 46.84 5.00 26.20
CA SER A 93 45.88 3.90 26.20
C SER A 93 46.03 3.02 24.96
N VAL A 94 46.20 3.62 23.77
CA VAL A 94 46.48 2.90 22.52
C VAL A 94 47.74 2.05 22.64
N PHE A 95 48.83 2.59 23.21
CA PHE A 95 50.05 1.80 23.47
C PHE A 95 49.80 0.59 24.39
N ARG A 96 48.95 0.74 25.41
CA ARG A 96 48.57 -0.40 26.29
C ARG A 96 47.71 -1.43 25.56
N ILE A 97 46.88 -1.01 24.61
CA ILE A 97 46.07 -1.88 23.75
C ILE A 97 46.96 -2.70 22.81
N ILE A 98 47.88 -2.03 22.11
CA ILE A 98 48.79 -2.66 21.14
C ILE A 98 49.68 -3.71 21.81
N LYS A 99 50.09 -3.50 23.07
CA LYS A 99 50.88 -4.47 23.85
C LYS A 99 50.13 -5.78 24.18
N LYS A 100 48.80 -5.83 24.00
CA LYS A 100 47.96 -7.01 24.29
C LYS A 100 47.05 -7.35 23.09
N PRO A 101 47.61 -7.67 21.91
CA PRO A 101 46.85 -7.76 20.67
C PRO A 101 45.80 -8.88 20.71
N LYS A 102 46.11 -10.04 21.30
CA LYS A 102 45.17 -11.18 21.41
C LYS A 102 43.91 -10.82 22.20
N ARG A 103 44.04 -10.05 23.29
CA ARG A 103 42.90 -9.64 24.14
C ARG A 103 41.95 -8.73 23.38
N TRP A 104 42.51 -7.76 22.65
CA TRP A 104 41.71 -6.78 21.91
C TRP A 104 41.17 -7.34 20.59
N ALA A 105 41.87 -8.28 19.96
CA ALA A 105 41.34 -9.07 18.86
C ALA A 105 40.15 -9.94 19.32
N ALA A 106 40.26 -10.61 20.48
CA ALA A 106 39.13 -11.35 21.05
C ALA A 106 37.93 -10.43 21.37
N PHE A 107 38.19 -9.24 21.92
CA PHE A 107 37.15 -8.24 22.15
C PHE A 107 36.49 -7.77 20.84
N PHE A 108 37.27 -7.53 19.80
CA PHE A 108 36.75 -7.20 18.46
C PHE A 108 35.86 -8.32 17.92
N LEU A 109 36.29 -9.58 18.00
CA LEU A 109 35.48 -10.72 17.57
C LEU A 109 34.17 -10.85 18.35
N ILE A 110 34.18 -10.61 19.66
CA ILE A 110 32.95 -10.58 20.48
C ILE A 110 32.02 -9.47 20.00
N LEU A 111 32.55 -8.28 19.71
CA LEU A 111 31.76 -7.16 19.21
C LEU A 111 31.16 -7.48 17.83
N THR A 112 31.95 -8.06 16.92
CA THR A 112 31.46 -8.51 15.61
C THR A 112 30.36 -9.57 15.74
N ALA A 113 30.52 -10.56 16.61
CA ALA A 113 29.51 -11.58 16.86
C ALA A 113 28.23 -10.99 17.45
N LEU A 114 28.36 -10.02 18.37
CA LEU A 114 27.21 -9.29 18.93
C LEU A 114 26.50 -8.48 17.85
N THR A 115 27.23 -7.76 16.99
CA THR A 115 26.64 -7.01 15.88
C THR A 115 25.92 -7.94 14.90
N ALA A 116 26.51 -9.08 14.55
CA ALA A 116 25.86 -10.08 13.69
C ALA A 116 24.58 -10.64 14.34
N ALA A 117 24.60 -10.92 15.64
CA ALA A 117 23.43 -11.39 16.38
C ALA A 117 22.31 -10.33 16.45
N LEU A 118 22.67 -9.05 16.61
CA LEU A 118 21.70 -7.95 16.57
C LEU A 118 21.15 -7.70 15.17
N PHE A 119 22.00 -7.81 14.14
CA PHE A 119 21.60 -7.62 12.74
C PHE A 119 20.54 -8.64 12.30
N VAL A 120 20.71 -9.92 12.65
CA VAL A 120 19.74 -10.98 12.33
C VAL A 120 18.42 -10.83 13.12
N ARG A 121 18.43 -10.13 14.25
CA ARG A 121 17.23 -9.87 15.06
C ARG A 121 16.53 -8.56 14.72
N LEU A 122 17.13 -7.71 13.88
CA LEU A 122 16.56 -6.42 13.54
C LEU A 122 15.40 -6.63 12.56
N PRO A 123 14.17 -6.22 12.90
CA PRO A 123 13.03 -6.40 12.01
C PRO A 123 13.21 -5.60 10.72
N SER A 124 12.89 -6.21 9.57
CA SER A 124 12.99 -5.55 8.28
C SER A 124 11.71 -4.78 7.95
N SER A 125 11.88 -3.60 7.37
CA SER A 125 10.79 -2.84 6.78
C SER A 125 11.26 -2.15 5.52
N PHE A 126 10.36 -1.92 4.57
CA PHE A 126 10.71 -1.27 3.31
C PHE A 126 10.79 0.26 3.43
N ILE A 127 9.68 0.92 3.74
CA ILE A 127 9.61 2.37 3.92
C ILE A 127 8.71 2.65 5.13
N PRO A 128 9.11 3.53 6.06
CA PRO A 128 8.28 3.89 7.20
C PRO A 128 6.97 4.54 6.76
N ASP A 129 5.92 4.30 7.54
CA ASP A 129 4.65 4.98 7.35
C ASP A 129 4.78 6.46 7.72
N GLU A 130 4.36 7.33 6.81
CA GLU A 130 4.39 8.78 7.01
C GLU A 130 2.98 9.32 7.18
N ASP A 131 2.81 10.31 8.05
CA ASP A 131 1.60 11.12 8.09
C ASP A 131 1.65 12.10 6.92
N LYS A 132 0.88 11.85 5.87
CA LYS A 132 0.78 12.70 4.68
C LYS A 132 -0.32 13.77 4.76
N GLY A 133 -0.99 13.89 5.90
CA GLY A 133 -2.15 14.77 6.06
C GLY A 133 -3.35 14.39 5.19
N ILE A 134 -3.39 13.15 4.70
CA ILE A 134 -4.52 12.59 3.94
C ILE A 134 -4.87 11.22 4.50
N LEU A 135 -6.16 10.91 4.55
CA LEU A 135 -6.68 9.64 5.00
C LEU A 135 -7.77 9.19 4.01
N PHE A 136 -7.66 7.95 3.53
CA PHE A 136 -8.71 7.33 2.73
C PHE A 136 -9.55 6.45 3.64
N ILE A 137 -10.86 6.55 3.50
CA ILE A 137 -11.80 5.80 4.31
C ILE A 137 -12.69 5.03 3.35
N ILE A 138 -12.65 3.73 3.47
CA ILE A 138 -13.43 2.81 2.66
C ILE A 138 -14.66 2.43 3.48
N VAL A 139 -15.81 2.62 2.87
CA VAL A 139 -17.12 2.34 3.47
C VAL A 139 -17.75 1.22 2.67
N SER A 140 -18.19 0.17 3.34
CA SER A 140 -18.87 -0.95 2.70
C SER A 140 -20.07 -1.37 3.53
N LYS A 141 -21.24 -1.36 2.92
CA LYS A 141 -22.49 -1.89 3.48
C LYS A 141 -22.75 -3.30 2.93
N PRO A 142 -23.67 -4.07 3.52
CA PRO A 142 -24.10 -5.35 2.95
C PRO A 142 -24.47 -5.23 1.47
N GLN A 143 -24.12 -6.26 0.70
CA GLN A 143 -24.38 -6.28 -0.74
C GLN A 143 -25.88 -6.21 -1.05
N GLY A 144 -26.25 -5.43 -2.06
CA GLY A 144 -27.64 -5.11 -2.39
C GLY A 144 -28.19 -3.83 -1.74
N THR A 145 -27.42 -3.19 -0.85
CA THR A 145 -27.81 -1.88 -0.29
C THR A 145 -27.90 -0.81 -1.39
N PRO A 146 -29.02 -0.06 -1.47
CA PRO A 146 -29.16 1.06 -2.40
C PRO A 146 -28.12 2.16 -2.14
N ILE A 147 -27.73 2.85 -3.20
CA ILE A 147 -26.71 3.91 -3.11
C ILE A 147 -27.09 5.03 -2.15
N GLU A 148 -28.38 5.35 -2.05
CA GLU A 148 -28.89 6.37 -1.11
C GLU A 148 -28.58 6.00 0.35
N GLU A 149 -28.77 4.74 0.73
CA GLU A 149 -28.49 4.24 2.08
C GLU A 149 -26.99 4.17 2.38
N THR A 150 -26.16 3.94 1.36
CA THR A 150 -24.70 4.05 1.47
C THR A 150 -24.26 5.50 1.65
N MET A 151 -24.87 6.42 0.91
CA MET A 151 -24.58 7.85 1.02
C MET A 151 -24.97 8.42 2.39
N LYS A 152 -26.09 7.97 2.99
CA LYS A 152 -26.45 8.32 4.38
C LYS A 152 -25.37 7.92 5.38
N SER A 153 -24.82 6.71 5.27
CA SER A 153 -23.70 6.28 6.12
C SER A 153 -22.42 7.08 5.85
N ASN A 154 -22.15 7.45 4.60
CA ASN A 154 -21.00 8.32 4.30
C ASN A 154 -21.17 9.72 4.90
N GLU A 155 -22.38 10.29 4.89
CA GLU A 155 -22.69 11.58 5.52
C GLU A 155 -22.50 11.53 7.03
N GLU A 156 -22.91 10.43 7.68
CA GLU A 156 -22.68 10.19 9.11
C GLU A 156 -21.18 10.21 9.45
N ILE A 157 -20.36 9.48 8.66
CA ILE A 157 -18.91 9.46 8.83
C ILE A 157 -18.28 10.83 8.56
N GLN A 158 -18.72 11.51 7.50
CA GLN A 158 -18.26 12.84 7.16
C GLN A 158 -18.53 13.84 8.28
N LYS A 159 -19.73 13.80 8.88
CA LYS A 159 -20.10 14.63 10.01
C LYS A 159 -19.24 14.34 11.24
N TYR A 160 -19.01 13.07 11.56
CA TYR A 160 -18.11 12.67 12.65
C TYR A 160 -16.71 13.27 12.46
N LEU A 161 -16.13 13.14 11.27
CA LEU A 161 -14.79 13.66 10.97
C LEU A 161 -14.72 15.18 11.15
N LEU A 162 -15.70 15.91 10.62
CA LEU A 162 -15.75 17.38 10.69
C LEU A 162 -15.95 17.89 12.13
N GLU A 163 -16.67 17.16 12.97
CA GLU A 163 -16.97 17.59 14.35
C GLU A 163 -15.93 17.13 15.38
N LYS A 164 -15.34 15.95 15.20
CA LYS A 164 -14.51 15.29 16.23
C LYS A 164 -13.02 15.26 15.91
N GLU A 165 -12.64 15.42 14.64
CA GLU A 165 -11.26 15.22 14.20
C GLU A 165 -10.69 16.49 13.55
N PRO A 166 -9.35 16.69 13.58
CA PRO A 166 -8.72 17.87 13.00
C PRO A 166 -8.60 17.76 11.46
N VAL A 167 -9.75 17.71 10.79
CA VAL A 167 -9.87 17.67 9.32
C VAL A 167 -10.07 19.06 8.72
N ASN A 168 -9.59 19.26 7.50
CA ASN A 168 -9.77 20.49 6.73
C ASN A 168 -10.85 20.32 5.67
N PHE A 169 -10.79 19.21 4.91
CA PHE A 169 -11.76 18.89 3.87
C PHE A 169 -12.12 17.40 3.93
N VAL A 170 -13.41 17.10 3.73
CA VAL A 170 -13.90 15.73 3.59
C VAL A 170 -14.73 15.67 2.32
N TYR A 171 -14.37 14.75 1.42
CA TYR A 171 -15.07 14.53 0.16
C TYR A 171 -15.52 13.07 0.08
N SER A 172 -16.81 12.85 -0.11
CA SER A 172 -17.43 11.52 -0.16
C SER A 172 -17.84 11.17 -1.59
N VAL A 173 -17.60 9.93 -1.97
CA VAL A 173 -18.02 9.34 -3.25
C VAL A 173 -18.77 8.05 -2.94
N GLY A 174 -20.01 7.95 -3.40
CA GLY A 174 -20.77 6.69 -3.39
C GLY A 174 -20.57 5.91 -4.69
N GLY A 175 -20.73 4.59 -4.64
CA GLY A 175 -20.68 3.73 -5.82
C GLY A 175 -19.27 3.25 -6.19
N PHE A 176 -18.24 3.75 -5.50
CA PHE A 176 -16.84 3.51 -5.80
C PHE A 176 -16.00 3.33 -4.52
N SER A 177 -15.05 2.42 -4.58
CA SER A 177 -13.97 2.24 -3.61
C SER A 177 -12.73 1.66 -4.30
N PHE A 178 -11.59 1.62 -3.60
CA PHE A 178 -10.39 0.92 -4.10
C PHE A 178 -10.59 -0.58 -4.33
N PHE A 179 -11.62 -1.19 -3.74
CA PHE A 179 -11.88 -2.63 -3.82
C PHE A 179 -12.89 -3.01 -4.89
N GLY A 180 -13.54 -2.02 -5.52
CA GLY A 180 -14.50 -2.22 -6.59
C GLY A 180 -15.57 -1.13 -6.62
N THR A 181 -16.40 -1.21 -7.65
CA THR A 181 -17.60 -0.38 -7.83
C THR A 181 -18.84 -1.14 -7.35
N GLY A 182 -19.85 -0.42 -6.88
CA GLY A 182 -21.10 -1.01 -6.41
C GLY A 182 -21.87 -0.07 -5.51
N THR A 183 -23.20 -0.17 -5.51
CA THR A 183 -24.09 0.73 -4.75
C THR A 183 -23.90 0.65 -3.24
N SER A 184 -23.43 -0.49 -2.75
CA SER A 184 -23.11 -0.77 -1.34
C SER A 184 -21.73 -0.24 -0.92
N ASN A 185 -20.92 0.25 -1.86
CA ASN A 185 -19.56 0.73 -1.60
C ASN A 185 -19.51 2.26 -1.63
N GLY A 186 -18.67 2.81 -0.76
CA GLY A 186 -18.38 4.23 -0.69
C GLY A 186 -16.92 4.47 -0.34
N MET A 187 -16.45 5.65 -0.68
CA MET A 187 -15.10 6.09 -0.37
C MET A 187 -15.12 7.54 0.06
N ILE A 188 -14.42 7.83 1.16
CA ILE A 188 -14.29 9.17 1.70
C ILE A 188 -12.82 9.54 1.68
N PHE A 189 -12.54 10.71 1.14
CA PHE A 189 -11.22 11.34 1.06
C PHE A 189 -11.18 12.45 2.10
N ALA A 190 -10.42 12.23 3.17
CA ALA A 190 -10.24 13.22 4.23
C ALA A 190 -8.85 13.85 4.11
N SER A 191 -8.80 15.18 3.96
CA SER A 191 -7.58 15.97 4.11
C SER A 191 -7.56 16.53 5.53
N LEU A 192 -6.50 16.22 6.25
CA LEU A 192 -6.27 16.67 7.63
C LEU A 192 -5.75 18.10 7.65
N LYS A 193 -5.88 18.78 8.80
CA LYS A 193 -5.24 20.08 9.03
C LYS A 193 -3.72 19.97 8.93
N ASN A 194 -3.04 21.10 8.78
CA ASN A 194 -1.59 21.13 8.70
C ASN A 194 -0.96 20.51 9.98
N TRP A 195 0.19 19.83 9.86
CA TRP A 195 0.89 19.25 11.02
C TRP A 195 1.17 20.26 12.13
N LYS A 196 1.36 21.56 11.82
CA LYS A 196 1.52 22.61 12.84
C LYS A 196 0.29 22.78 13.75
N GLU A 197 -0.89 22.43 13.25
CA GLU A 197 -2.15 22.46 14.00
C GLU A 197 -2.49 21.09 14.62
N ARG A 198 -1.72 20.05 14.26
CA ARG A 198 -1.82 18.66 14.74
C ARG A 198 -0.52 18.29 15.46
N GLY A 199 -0.28 18.92 16.61
CA GLY A 199 0.98 18.81 17.34
C GLY A 199 1.16 17.53 18.16
N ASP A 200 0.07 16.81 18.43
CA ASP A 200 0.09 15.62 19.29
C ASP A 200 0.14 14.32 18.47
N ALA A 201 0.82 13.30 18.99
CA ALA A 201 0.84 11.95 18.38
C ALA A 201 -0.57 11.35 18.23
N LYS A 202 -1.53 11.80 19.05
CA LYS A 202 -2.94 11.41 18.98
C LYS A 202 -3.65 11.96 17.72
N ASP A 203 -3.11 12.98 17.08
CA ASP A 203 -3.68 13.61 15.88
C ASP A 203 -2.96 13.17 14.60
N SER A 204 -2.17 12.10 14.69
CA SER A 204 -1.59 11.41 13.54
C SER A 204 -2.66 10.71 12.70
N VAL A 205 -2.41 10.55 11.40
CA VAL A 205 -3.29 9.81 10.47
C VAL A 205 -3.67 8.43 11.02
N GLN A 206 -2.71 7.70 11.59
CA GLN A 206 -2.92 6.37 12.17
C GLN A 206 -3.84 6.41 13.40
N ALA A 207 -3.65 7.40 14.29
CA ALA A 207 -4.46 7.53 15.49
C ALA A 207 -5.90 7.96 15.17
N ILE A 208 -6.07 8.88 14.21
CA ILE A 208 -7.39 9.32 13.71
C ILE A 208 -8.11 8.15 13.05
N GLY A 209 -7.42 7.42 12.16
CA GLY A 209 -7.98 6.22 11.52
C GLY A 209 -8.39 5.16 12.53
N GLY A 210 -7.55 4.93 13.56
CA GLY A 210 -7.87 4.00 14.65
C GLY A 210 -9.11 4.41 15.46
N ARG A 211 -9.27 5.70 15.79
CA ARG A 211 -10.47 6.20 16.48
C ARG A 211 -11.73 6.06 15.62
N LEU A 212 -11.62 6.38 14.33
CA LEU A 212 -12.73 6.25 13.39
C LEU A 212 -13.20 4.79 13.31
N MET A 213 -12.27 3.86 13.12
CA MET A 213 -12.57 2.43 13.06
C MET A 213 -13.13 1.90 14.39
N ALA A 214 -12.64 2.42 15.52
CA ALA A 214 -13.19 2.05 16.84
C ALA A 214 -14.60 2.62 17.05
N HIS A 215 -14.91 3.83 16.56
CA HIS A 215 -16.22 4.46 16.72
C HIS A 215 -17.31 3.78 15.91
N PHE A 216 -17.01 3.43 14.65
CA PHE A 216 -17.94 2.73 13.75
C PHE A 216 -17.80 1.20 13.83
N GLY A 217 -16.90 0.69 14.66
CA GLY A 217 -16.69 -0.73 14.87
C GLY A 217 -17.87 -1.41 15.57
N GLY A 218 -18.10 -2.68 15.25
CA GLY A 218 -19.17 -3.49 15.85
C GLY A 218 -20.56 -3.28 15.25
N ARG A 219 -20.67 -2.52 14.16
CA ARG A 219 -21.89 -2.39 13.38
C ARG A 219 -22.04 -3.53 12.38
N ASP A 220 -23.22 -4.16 12.34
CA ASP A 220 -23.52 -5.23 11.39
C ASP A 220 -23.91 -4.67 10.00
N ASP A 221 -24.39 -3.44 9.95
CA ASP A 221 -24.89 -2.77 8.73
C ASP A 221 -23.82 -1.99 7.97
N LEU A 222 -22.61 -1.84 8.55
CA LEU A 222 -21.57 -0.94 8.05
C LEU A 222 -20.17 -1.43 8.43
N SER A 223 -19.29 -1.53 7.45
CA SER A 223 -17.85 -1.73 7.64
C SER A 223 -17.09 -0.47 7.21
N VAL A 224 -16.24 0.04 8.10
CA VAL A 224 -15.42 1.24 7.87
C VAL A 224 -13.95 0.88 8.06
N PHE A 225 -13.15 1.13 7.03
CA PHE A 225 -11.70 0.92 7.07
C PHE A 225 -10.97 2.22 6.72
N ALA A 226 -10.14 2.68 7.63
CA ALA A 226 -9.28 3.84 7.42
C ALA A 226 -7.90 3.36 6.95
N VAL A 227 -7.45 3.83 5.79
CA VAL A 227 -6.16 3.45 5.21
C VAL A 227 -5.29 4.69 4.96
N ASN A 228 -4.03 4.60 5.38
CA ASN A 228 -3.00 5.57 5.04
C ASN A 228 -2.39 5.19 3.68
N PRO A 229 -2.29 6.10 2.70
CA PRO A 229 -1.59 5.81 1.46
C PRO A 229 -0.09 5.54 1.67
N PRO A 230 0.53 4.73 0.80
CA PRO A 230 1.97 4.48 0.88
C PRO A 230 2.80 5.75 0.64
N ALA A 231 4.04 5.75 1.15
CA ALA A 231 5.01 6.83 1.00
C ALA A 231 5.32 7.15 -0.47
N ILE A 232 5.36 6.14 -1.34
CA ILE A 232 5.58 6.30 -2.77
C ILE A 232 4.29 5.92 -3.54
N PRO A 233 3.68 6.87 -4.28
CA PRO A 233 2.55 6.56 -5.15
C PRO A 233 2.90 5.46 -6.14
N GLY A 234 1.97 4.51 -6.37
CA GLY A 234 2.16 3.41 -7.31
C GLY A 234 2.68 2.11 -6.69
N LEU A 235 3.08 2.10 -5.42
CA LEU A 235 3.47 0.88 -4.69
C LEU A 235 2.28 0.16 -4.00
N GLY A 236 1.05 0.60 -4.27
CA GLY A 236 -0.15 0.02 -3.70
C GLY A 236 -1.15 1.11 -3.28
N THR A 237 -2.25 0.68 -2.67
CA THR A 237 -3.35 1.55 -2.21
C THR A 237 -3.41 1.70 -0.69
N SER A 238 -2.61 0.93 0.07
CA SER A 238 -2.58 0.92 1.53
C SER A 238 -1.18 0.54 2.02
N THR A 239 -0.78 1.05 3.18
CA THR A 239 0.45 0.63 3.88
C THR A 239 0.32 -0.77 4.51
N GLY A 240 1.46 -1.42 4.74
CA GLY A 240 1.53 -2.78 5.29
C GLY A 240 1.88 -3.81 4.22
N PHE A 241 1.06 -4.86 4.07
CA PHE A 241 1.28 -5.92 3.08
C PHE A 241 0.19 -5.98 2.01
N ASP A 242 0.58 -6.41 0.80
CA ASP A 242 -0.30 -6.68 -0.35
C ASP A 242 -0.10 -8.12 -0.83
N LEU A 243 -1.00 -9.00 -0.37
CA LEU A 243 -1.02 -10.42 -0.66
C LEU A 243 -2.04 -10.75 -1.74
N ARG A 244 -1.61 -11.45 -2.79
CA ARG A 244 -2.48 -12.12 -3.75
C ARG A 244 -2.55 -13.60 -3.41
N LEU A 245 -3.67 -14.00 -2.80
CA LEU A 245 -3.99 -15.42 -2.64
C LEU A 245 -4.45 -15.95 -4.00
N GLN A 246 -3.91 -17.07 -4.47
CA GLN A 246 -4.17 -17.61 -5.80
C GLN A 246 -4.75 -19.02 -5.73
N ASP A 247 -5.72 -19.32 -6.57
CA ASP A 247 -6.16 -20.68 -6.85
C ASP A 247 -5.32 -21.25 -8.01
N ARG A 248 -4.27 -22.00 -7.68
CA ARG A 248 -3.38 -22.63 -8.67
C ARG A 248 -3.84 -24.02 -9.09
N GLY A 249 -4.73 -24.65 -8.31
CA GLY A 249 -5.22 -26.02 -8.57
C GLY A 249 -6.64 -26.10 -9.13
N GLY A 250 -7.32 -24.97 -9.35
CA GLY A 250 -8.67 -24.96 -9.88
C GLY A 250 -9.71 -25.49 -8.89
N LEU A 251 -9.59 -25.10 -7.62
CA LEU A 251 -10.52 -25.47 -6.54
C LEU A 251 -11.96 -25.04 -6.80
N GLY A 252 -12.15 -23.96 -7.56
CA GLY A 252 -13.45 -23.35 -7.81
C GLY A 252 -13.82 -22.32 -6.73
N SER A 253 -14.81 -21.49 -7.04
CA SER A 253 -15.14 -20.26 -6.29
C SER A 253 -15.44 -20.52 -4.81
N GLU A 254 -16.25 -21.54 -4.49
CA GLU A 254 -16.71 -21.81 -3.14
C GLU A 254 -15.57 -22.30 -2.22
N LYS A 255 -14.81 -23.31 -2.66
CA LYS A 255 -13.66 -23.82 -1.90
C LYS A 255 -12.56 -22.79 -1.74
N PHE A 256 -12.35 -21.96 -2.76
CA PHE A 256 -11.35 -20.89 -2.69
C PHE A 256 -11.74 -19.78 -1.71
N LYS A 257 -13.04 -19.43 -1.64
CA LYS A 257 -13.56 -18.52 -0.60
C LYS A 257 -13.38 -19.09 0.80
N ALA A 258 -13.68 -20.37 1.00
CA ALA A 258 -13.44 -21.02 2.29
C ALA A 258 -11.96 -20.96 2.70
N ALA A 259 -11.03 -21.15 1.76
CA ALA A 259 -9.59 -21.01 2.03
C ALA A 259 -9.18 -19.57 2.40
N ARG A 260 -9.74 -18.55 1.70
CA ARG A 260 -9.57 -17.14 2.06
C ARG A 260 -10.08 -16.86 3.48
N ASP A 261 -11.27 -17.33 3.81
CA ASP A 261 -11.90 -17.05 5.11
C ASP A 261 -11.18 -17.80 6.24
N GLN A 262 -10.68 -19.01 5.97
CA GLN A 262 -9.79 -19.74 6.87
C GLN A 262 -8.49 -18.95 7.14
N LEU A 263 -7.87 -18.37 6.11
CA LEU A 263 -6.67 -17.55 6.25
C LEU A 263 -6.94 -16.29 7.09
N LEU A 264 -8.03 -15.56 6.81
CA LEU A 264 -8.43 -14.37 7.56
C LEU A 264 -8.80 -14.70 9.01
N GLY A 265 -9.43 -15.85 9.24
CA GLY A 265 -9.70 -16.36 10.59
C GLY A 265 -8.40 -16.65 11.36
N ALA A 266 -7.45 -17.34 10.70
CA ALA A 266 -6.17 -17.68 11.30
C ALA A 266 -5.28 -16.45 11.55
N SER A 267 -5.35 -15.43 10.69
CA SER A 267 -4.58 -14.19 10.86
C SER A 267 -5.02 -13.38 12.08
N ARG A 268 -6.31 -13.40 12.44
CA ARG A 268 -6.82 -12.73 13.65
C ARG A 268 -6.22 -13.27 14.95
N GLY A 269 -5.77 -14.53 14.97
CA GLY A 269 -5.12 -15.16 16.11
C GLY A 269 -3.60 -15.03 16.13
N ASN A 270 -2.99 -14.38 15.12
CA ASN A 270 -1.54 -14.30 14.99
C ASN A 270 -1.02 -12.98 15.61
N PRO A 271 -0.11 -13.01 16.60
CA PRO A 271 0.38 -11.81 17.27
C PRO A 271 1.19 -10.86 16.36
N ASN A 272 1.72 -11.35 15.24
CA ASN A 272 2.48 -10.53 14.29
C ASN A 272 1.58 -9.80 13.28
N VAL A 273 0.32 -10.19 13.16
CA VAL A 273 -0.63 -9.60 12.21
C VAL A 273 -1.59 -8.68 12.98
N GLY A 274 -1.49 -7.36 12.74
CA GLY A 274 -2.35 -6.38 13.41
C GLY A 274 -3.75 -6.35 12.82
N MET A 275 -3.82 -6.32 11.49
CA MET A 275 -5.07 -6.37 10.76
C MET A 275 -4.84 -7.10 9.45
N ALA A 276 -5.78 -7.95 9.05
CA ALA A 276 -5.84 -8.53 7.71
C ALA A 276 -7.30 -8.57 7.27
N TYR A 277 -7.55 -8.15 6.03
CA TYR A 277 -8.89 -8.04 5.49
C TYR A 277 -8.90 -8.35 4.00
N PHE A 278 -10.06 -8.81 3.52
CA PHE A 278 -10.29 -9.02 2.09
C PHE A 278 -10.45 -7.68 1.39
N ALA A 279 -9.53 -7.36 0.49
CA ALA A 279 -9.54 -6.14 -0.31
C ALA A 279 -10.28 -6.40 -1.64
N GLY A 280 -11.57 -6.72 -1.52
CA GLY A 280 -12.46 -6.98 -2.64
C GLY A 280 -13.92 -6.89 -2.21
N VAL A 281 -14.83 -7.00 -3.18
CA VAL A 281 -16.27 -7.01 -2.94
C VAL A 281 -16.75 -8.43 -2.62
N ALA A 282 -17.56 -8.56 -1.57
CA ALA A 282 -18.20 -9.82 -1.21
C ALA A 282 -19.23 -10.26 -2.27
N ASP A 283 -19.69 -11.50 -2.20
CA ASP A 283 -20.71 -11.97 -3.13
C ASP A 283 -22.01 -11.17 -2.98
N THR A 284 -22.65 -10.90 -4.11
CA THR A 284 -23.90 -10.17 -4.19
C THR A 284 -25.03 -11.14 -4.53
N PRO A 285 -26.25 -10.91 -4.02
CA PRO A 285 -27.44 -11.53 -4.58
C PRO A 285 -27.55 -11.19 -6.07
N GLN A 286 -27.81 -12.19 -6.90
CA GLN A 286 -27.96 -12.09 -8.35
C GLN A 286 -29.26 -12.80 -8.75
N ILE A 287 -29.92 -12.28 -9.77
CA ILE A 287 -31.08 -12.95 -10.38
C ILE A 287 -30.58 -13.65 -11.64
N GLU A 288 -30.66 -14.98 -11.64
CA GLU A 288 -30.43 -15.77 -12.84
C GLU A 288 -31.76 -15.94 -13.57
N LEU A 289 -31.83 -15.41 -14.79
CA LEU A 289 -33.00 -15.49 -15.66
C LEU A 289 -32.76 -16.58 -16.71
N ASP A 290 -33.51 -17.67 -16.58
CA ASP A 290 -33.49 -18.80 -17.51
C ASP A 290 -34.59 -18.61 -18.57
N ILE A 291 -34.22 -18.75 -19.84
CA ILE A 291 -35.12 -18.57 -20.98
C ILE A 291 -35.50 -19.94 -21.52
N ASP A 292 -36.81 -20.24 -21.51
CA ASP A 292 -37.36 -21.46 -22.08
C ASP A 292 -37.34 -21.37 -23.61
N ARG A 293 -36.27 -21.89 -24.21
CA ARG A 293 -36.04 -21.82 -25.65
C ARG A 293 -37.07 -22.60 -26.45
N GLU A 294 -37.48 -23.78 -25.96
CA GLU A 294 -38.49 -24.61 -26.62
C GLU A 294 -39.84 -23.88 -26.66
N LYS A 295 -40.21 -23.25 -25.54
CA LYS A 295 -41.45 -22.49 -25.47
C LYS A 295 -41.41 -21.21 -26.31
N ALA A 296 -40.28 -20.51 -26.32
CA ALA A 296 -40.09 -19.34 -27.19
C ALA A 296 -40.25 -19.71 -28.67
N GLU A 297 -39.65 -20.82 -29.11
CA GLU A 297 -39.76 -21.33 -30.48
C GLU A 297 -41.20 -21.73 -30.82
N SER A 298 -41.89 -22.45 -29.92
CA SER A 298 -43.30 -22.83 -30.11
C SER A 298 -44.26 -21.64 -30.24
N MET A 299 -43.92 -20.51 -29.61
CA MET A 299 -44.69 -19.26 -29.66
C MET A 299 -44.20 -18.31 -30.78
N GLY A 300 -43.23 -18.73 -31.59
CA GLY A 300 -42.69 -17.93 -32.69
C GLY A 300 -41.92 -16.69 -32.23
N VAL A 301 -41.32 -16.70 -31.04
CA VAL A 301 -40.54 -15.59 -30.47
C VAL A 301 -39.05 -15.85 -30.65
N SER A 302 -38.33 -14.89 -31.24
CA SER A 302 -36.87 -14.97 -31.40
C SER A 302 -36.13 -14.75 -30.07
N ILE A 303 -35.12 -15.58 -29.80
CA ILE A 303 -34.23 -15.40 -28.65
C ILE A 303 -33.48 -14.05 -28.72
N ALA A 304 -33.18 -13.56 -29.94
CA ALA A 304 -32.53 -12.27 -30.12
C ALA A 304 -33.43 -11.11 -29.66
N ASP A 305 -34.74 -11.20 -29.90
CA ASP A 305 -35.70 -10.17 -29.49
C ASP A 305 -35.89 -10.17 -27.97
N ILE A 306 -35.92 -11.37 -27.36
CA ILE A 306 -35.93 -11.52 -25.89
C ILE A 306 -34.69 -10.88 -25.28
N ASN A 307 -33.50 -11.21 -25.79
CA ASN A 307 -32.24 -10.68 -25.27
C ASN A 307 -32.15 -9.15 -25.42
N THR A 308 -32.56 -8.61 -26.58
CA THR A 308 -32.57 -7.16 -26.82
C THR A 308 -33.54 -6.46 -25.88
N THR A 309 -34.74 -7.01 -25.68
CA THR A 309 -35.74 -6.45 -24.75
C THR A 309 -35.21 -6.41 -23.32
N LEU A 310 -34.61 -7.51 -22.85
CA LEU A 310 -34.01 -7.59 -21.52
C LEU A 310 -32.79 -6.65 -21.38
N ALA A 311 -31.95 -6.55 -22.40
CA ALA A 311 -30.77 -5.67 -22.41
C ALA A 311 -31.17 -4.19 -22.34
N VAL A 312 -32.13 -3.74 -23.15
CA VAL A 312 -32.65 -2.37 -23.13
C VAL A 312 -33.32 -2.06 -21.78
N MET A 313 -34.02 -3.04 -21.20
CA MET A 313 -34.68 -2.87 -19.91
C MET A 313 -33.69 -2.60 -18.77
N PHE A 314 -32.68 -3.47 -18.61
CA PHE A 314 -31.82 -3.47 -17.42
C PHE A 314 -30.42 -2.90 -17.64
N GLY A 315 -29.86 -3.05 -18.84
CA GLY A 315 -28.48 -2.69 -19.18
C GLY A 315 -28.31 -1.37 -19.91
N SER A 316 -29.41 -0.75 -20.35
CA SER A 316 -29.44 0.33 -21.33
C SER A 316 -28.90 -0.10 -22.70
N ASP A 317 -29.29 0.60 -23.75
CA ASP A 317 -28.76 0.38 -25.09
C ASP A 317 -28.29 1.70 -25.73
N TYR A 318 -27.14 1.64 -26.38
CA TYR A 318 -26.55 2.77 -27.08
C TYR A 318 -26.95 2.68 -28.56
N ILE A 319 -27.73 3.65 -29.02
CA ILE A 319 -28.31 3.62 -30.37
C ILE A 319 -27.63 4.56 -31.36
N GLY A 320 -26.79 5.47 -30.87
CA GLY A 320 -26.08 6.42 -31.72
C GLY A 320 -25.69 7.69 -30.98
N ASP A 321 -25.18 8.66 -31.72
CA ASP A 321 -24.75 9.94 -31.19
C ASP A 321 -25.60 11.09 -31.76
N PHE A 322 -25.69 12.19 -31.01
CA PHE A 322 -26.28 13.45 -31.46
C PHE A 322 -25.40 14.64 -31.09
N MET A 323 -25.56 15.76 -31.79
CA MET A 323 -24.87 16.99 -31.48
C MET A 323 -25.67 17.82 -30.47
N LEU A 324 -25.07 18.13 -29.32
CA LEU A 324 -25.60 19.03 -28.31
C LEU A 324 -24.56 20.10 -27.99
N ASN A 325 -24.85 21.37 -28.32
CA ASN A 325 -23.94 22.50 -28.10
C ASN A 325 -22.53 22.25 -28.67
N ASP A 326 -22.46 21.85 -29.94
CA ASP A 326 -21.21 21.49 -30.65
C ASP A 326 -20.40 20.36 -30.02
N GLN A 327 -21.00 19.60 -29.10
CA GLN A 327 -20.42 18.39 -28.53
C GLN A 327 -21.22 17.17 -28.95
N VAL A 328 -20.52 16.16 -29.46
CA VAL A 328 -21.12 14.84 -29.72
C VAL A 328 -21.48 14.20 -28.38
N ARG A 329 -22.74 13.80 -28.22
CA ARG A 329 -23.29 13.15 -27.03
C ARG A 329 -23.94 11.84 -27.42
N LYS A 330 -23.87 10.85 -26.53
CA LYS A 330 -24.48 9.54 -26.74
C LYS A 330 -25.98 9.59 -26.53
N ILE A 331 -26.72 8.91 -27.41
CA ILE A 331 -28.13 8.58 -27.23
C ILE A 331 -28.19 7.19 -26.58
N VAL A 332 -28.69 7.15 -25.35
CA VAL A 332 -28.88 5.91 -24.60
C VAL A 332 -30.37 5.75 -24.35
N ILE A 333 -30.91 4.59 -24.72
CA ILE A 333 -32.28 4.21 -24.38
C ILE A 333 -32.25 3.26 -23.18
N GLN A 334 -33.18 3.45 -22.26
CA GLN A 334 -33.36 2.59 -21.10
C GLN A 334 -34.81 2.70 -20.63
N ALA A 335 -35.32 1.63 -20.03
CA ALA A 335 -36.57 1.72 -19.30
C ALA A 335 -36.47 2.69 -18.11
N GLU A 336 -37.57 3.40 -17.84
CA GLU A 336 -37.68 4.31 -16.71
C GLU A 336 -37.43 3.57 -15.39
N GLY A 337 -36.68 4.19 -14.47
CA GLY A 337 -36.17 3.54 -13.26
C GLY A 337 -37.23 2.83 -12.43
N GLN A 338 -38.42 3.43 -12.29
CA GLN A 338 -39.54 2.89 -11.52
C GLN A 338 -40.14 1.58 -12.07
N ASN A 339 -39.90 1.28 -13.35
CA ASN A 339 -40.43 0.10 -14.01
C ASN A 339 -39.42 -1.06 -14.06
N ARG A 340 -38.26 -0.96 -13.38
CA ARG A 340 -37.19 -1.95 -13.45
C ARG A 340 -36.52 -2.22 -12.09
N LEU A 341 -37.30 -2.14 -11.02
CA LEU A 341 -36.80 -2.30 -9.65
C LEU A 341 -36.95 -3.75 -9.18
N ASP A 342 -38.07 -4.38 -9.50
CA ASP A 342 -38.46 -5.68 -8.96
C ASP A 342 -38.43 -6.77 -10.02
N THR A 343 -38.30 -8.03 -9.60
CA THR A 343 -38.39 -9.18 -10.50
C THR A 343 -39.72 -9.22 -11.25
N ASP A 344 -40.80 -8.75 -10.61
CA ASP A 344 -42.14 -8.74 -11.18
C ASP A 344 -42.25 -7.81 -12.39
N ASP A 345 -41.36 -6.82 -12.51
CA ASP A 345 -41.31 -5.92 -13.66
C ASP A 345 -40.89 -6.64 -14.94
N VAL A 346 -40.11 -7.72 -14.84
CA VAL A 346 -39.79 -8.59 -15.99
C VAL A 346 -41.07 -9.18 -16.58
N GLY A 347 -42.04 -9.53 -15.72
CA GLY A 347 -43.30 -10.11 -16.16
C GLY A 347 -44.24 -9.12 -16.88
N LYS A 348 -43.98 -7.81 -16.76
CA LYS A 348 -44.73 -6.75 -17.44
C LYS A 348 -44.24 -6.51 -18.87
N LEU A 349 -43.11 -7.10 -19.25
CA LEU A 349 -42.52 -6.96 -20.58
C LEU A 349 -43.16 -7.93 -21.57
N TYR A 350 -43.31 -7.46 -22.80
CA TYR A 350 -43.84 -8.23 -23.90
C TYR A 350 -42.87 -8.23 -25.06
N VAL A 351 -42.72 -9.39 -25.70
CA VAL A 351 -41.93 -9.55 -26.93
C VAL A 351 -42.89 -9.92 -28.06
N ARG A 352 -42.64 -9.37 -29.25
CA ARG A 352 -43.46 -9.65 -30.42
C ARG A 352 -43.07 -11.00 -31.03
N SER A 353 -44.06 -11.84 -31.29
CA SER A 353 -43.90 -13.09 -32.05
C SER A 353 -43.95 -12.85 -33.56
N SER A 354 -43.49 -13.83 -34.34
CA SER A 354 -43.55 -13.83 -35.81
C SER A 354 -44.99 -13.74 -36.35
N SER A 355 -45.98 -14.21 -35.59
CA SER A 355 -47.41 -14.06 -35.91
C SER A 355 -47.99 -12.70 -35.53
N GLY A 356 -47.17 -11.77 -35.01
CA GLY A 356 -47.57 -10.42 -34.62
C GLY A 356 -48.13 -10.29 -33.20
N ASN A 357 -48.37 -11.41 -32.50
CA ASN A 357 -48.90 -11.43 -31.13
C ASN A 357 -47.84 -10.98 -30.12
N MET A 358 -48.25 -10.27 -29.07
CA MET A 358 -47.39 -9.88 -27.95
C MET A 358 -47.39 -11.00 -26.91
N VAL A 359 -46.23 -11.58 -26.64
CA VAL A 359 -46.05 -12.66 -25.66
C VAL A 359 -45.36 -12.10 -24.42
N PRO A 360 -45.95 -12.25 -23.21
CA PRO A 360 -45.32 -11.76 -21.99
C PRO A 360 -44.06 -12.56 -21.66
N LEU A 361 -42.98 -11.89 -21.24
CA LEU A 361 -41.72 -12.55 -20.88
C LEU A 361 -41.87 -13.52 -19.71
N SER A 362 -42.82 -13.29 -18.80
CA SER A 362 -43.14 -14.23 -17.72
C SER A 362 -43.56 -15.62 -18.21
N ALA A 363 -44.11 -15.72 -19.42
CA ALA A 363 -44.48 -17.01 -20.00
C ALA A 363 -43.28 -17.80 -20.54
N LEU A 364 -42.17 -17.09 -20.81
CA LEU A 364 -40.97 -17.59 -21.49
C LEU A 364 -39.73 -17.66 -20.58
N THR A 365 -39.82 -17.13 -19.36
CA THR A 365 -38.65 -16.97 -18.48
C THR A 365 -38.94 -17.51 -17.08
N LYS A 366 -37.89 -18.00 -16.41
CA LYS A 366 -37.90 -18.38 -15.00
C LYS A 366 -36.77 -17.65 -14.30
N MET A 367 -37.07 -17.05 -13.16
CA MET A 367 -36.07 -16.33 -12.36
C MET A 367 -35.74 -17.14 -11.10
N LYS A 368 -34.46 -17.20 -10.76
CA LYS A 368 -34.00 -17.77 -9.49
C LYS A 368 -32.95 -16.84 -8.85
N TRP A 369 -33.08 -16.67 -7.55
CA TRP A 369 -32.05 -15.98 -6.77
C TRP A 369 -30.85 -16.89 -6.59
N THR A 370 -29.67 -16.35 -6.86
CA THR A 370 -28.39 -17.02 -6.64
C THR A 370 -27.43 -16.04 -5.98
N LEU A 371 -26.35 -16.56 -5.40
CA LEU A 371 -25.29 -15.75 -4.82
C LEU A 371 -24.04 -15.91 -5.67
N GLY A 372 -23.49 -14.79 -6.15
CA GLY A 372 -22.34 -14.80 -7.05
C GLY A 372 -21.39 -13.64 -6.77
N PRO A 373 -20.09 -13.80 -7.07
CA PRO A 373 -19.16 -12.70 -6.94
C PRO A 373 -19.47 -11.63 -8.00
N PRO A 374 -19.56 -10.35 -7.63
CA PRO A 374 -19.77 -9.27 -8.59
C PRO A 374 -18.52 -8.99 -9.44
N GLN A 375 -17.35 -9.46 -8.98
CA GLN A 375 -16.09 -9.34 -9.68
C GLN A 375 -15.26 -10.62 -9.55
N TYR A 376 -14.64 -11.03 -10.66
CA TYR A 376 -13.63 -12.08 -10.68
C TYR A 376 -12.27 -11.45 -10.94
N THR A 377 -11.38 -11.55 -9.96
CA THR A 377 -10.03 -11.00 -10.07
C THR A 377 -9.02 -12.12 -10.37
N ARG A 378 -7.96 -11.76 -11.09
CA ARG A 378 -6.88 -12.67 -11.46
C ARG A 378 -5.53 -12.00 -11.22
N PHE A 379 -4.53 -12.81 -10.91
CA PHE A 379 -3.14 -12.36 -10.79
C PHE A 379 -2.23 -13.39 -11.45
N ASN A 380 -1.33 -12.94 -12.35
CA ASN A 380 -0.46 -13.81 -13.15
C ASN A 380 -1.21 -14.94 -13.86
N GLY A 381 -2.42 -14.66 -14.36
CA GLY A 381 -3.24 -15.63 -15.07
C GLY A 381 -4.05 -16.59 -14.18
N PHE A 382 -3.83 -16.63 -12.87
CA PHE A 382 -4.62 -17.46 -11.93
C PHE A 382 -5.78 -16.67 -11.32
N PRO A 383 -6.94 -17.31 -11.01
CA PRO A 383 -7.94 -16.71 -10.13
C PRO A 383 -7.27 -16.31 -8.82
N ALA A 384 -7.51 -15.09 -8.38
CA ALA A 384 -6.85 -14.55 -7.20
C ALA A 384 -7.79 -13.66 -6.41
N VAL A 385 -7.53 -13.53 -5.11
CA VAL A 385 -8.15 -12.52 -4.25
C VAL A 385 -7.07 -11.73 -3.55
N THR A 386 -7.34 -10.44 -3.35
CA THR A 386 -6.43 -9.53 -2.66
C THR A 386 -6.70 -9.56 -1.17
N ILE A 387 -5.65 -9.73 -0.39
CA ILE A 387 -5.67 -9.62 1.06
C ILE A 387 -4.68 -8.53 1.42
N ASN A 388 -5.17 -7.48 2.05
CA ASN A 388 -4.34 -6.41 2.57
C ASN A 388 -4.35 -6.48 4.10
N GLY A 389 -3.35 -5.85 4.69
CA GLY A 389 -3.22 -5.81 6.13
C GLY A 389 -2.00 -5.05 6.57
N ALA A 390 -1.85 -4.93 7.88
CA ALA A 390 -0.75 -4.23 8.51
C ALA A 390 -0.17 -5.06 9.65
N ALA A 391 1.08 -4.76 9.99
CA ALA A 391 1.74 -5.33 11.14
C ALA A 391 1.02 -4.97 12.45
N ALA A 392 1.15 -5.83 13.45
CA ALA A 392 0.71 -5.47 14.81
C ALA A 392 1.47 -4.24 15.31
N PRO A 393 0.91 -3.44 16.25
CA PRO A 393 1.60 -2.28 16.81
C PRO A 393 3.00 -2.66 17.32
N GLY A 394 4.04 -1.99 16.79
CA GLY A 394 5.45 -2.27 17.11
C GLY A 394 6.07 -3.44 16.35
N GLY A 395 5.31 -4.13 15.50
CA GLY A 395 5.79 -5.16 14.57
C GLY A 395 6.29 -4.58 13.25
N SER A 396 6.95 -5.42 12.46
CA SER A 396 7.49 -5.05 11.15
C SER A 396 6.70 -5.67 9.99
N SER A 397 6.79 -5.05 8.81
CA SER A 397 6.22 -5.60 7.58
C SER A 397 6.84 -6.96 7.23
N GLY A 398 8.15 -7.13 7.41
CA GLY A 398 8.84 -8.39 7.16
C GLY A 398 8.35 -9.54 8.06
N ASP A 399 8.20 -9.31 9.37
CA ASP A 399 7.68 -10.32 10.29
C ASP A 399 6.23 -10.71 9.97
N THR A 400 5.45 -9.73 9.54
CA THR A 400 4.05 -9.93 9.14
C THR A 400 3.96 -10.74 7.85
N MET A 401 4.81 -10.43 6.86
CA MET A 401 4.90 -11.19 5.62
C MET A 401 5.31 -12.65 5.88
N ALA A 402 6.33 -12.88 6.72
CA ALA A 402 6.74 -14.23 7.11
C ALA A 402 5.62 -14.98 7.85
N ALA A 403 4.89 -14.30 8.73
CA ALA A 403 3.73 -14.87 9.41
C ALA A 403 2.63 -15.28 8.42
N MET A 404 2.31 -14.43 7.44
CA MET A 404 1.33 -14.72 6.40
C MET A 404 1.76 -15.88 5.48
N GLU A 405 3.04 -15.96 5.12
CA GLU A 405 3.60 -17.12 4.40
C GLU A 405 3.41 -18.42 5.19
N GLY A 406 3.69 -18.39 6.50
CA GLY A 406 3.44 -19.51 7.39
C GLY A 406 1.97 -19.89 7.51
N LEU A 407 1.05 -18.92 7.51
CA LEU A 407 -0.39 -19.20 7.54
C LEU A 407 -0.91 -19.79 6.23
N VAL A 408 -0.46 -19.28 5.07
CA VAL A 408 -0.84 -19.83 3.76
C VAL A 408 -0.33 -21.25 3.58
N SER A 409 0.84 -21.59 4.14
CA SER A 409 1.37 -22.96 4.07
C SER A 409 0.47 -24.04 4.72
N LYS A 410 -0.51 -23.62 5.55
CA LYS A 410 -1.51 -24.50 6.19
C LYS A 410 -2.80 -24.66 5.38
N LEU A 411 -2.97 -23.90 4.30
CA LEU A 411 -4.10 -24.02 3.39
C LEU A 411 -3.89 -25.21 2.43
N PRO A 412 -4.92 -25.62 1.66
CA PRO A 412 -4.75 -26.68 0.66
C PRO A 412 -3.55 -26.37 -0.28
N PRO A 413 -2.73 -27.37 -0.66
CA PRO A 413 -1.52 -27.16 -1.48
C PRO A 413 -1.76 -26.48 -2.83
N SER A 414 -3.00 -26.49 -3.32
CA SER A 414 -3.44 -25.81 -4.54
C SER A 414 -3.60 -24.29 -4.37
N VAL A 415 -3.57 -23.78 -3.13
CA VAL A 415 -3.65 -22.35 -2.83
C VAL A 415 -2.24 -21.77 -2.77
N GLY A 416 -1.95 -20.85 -3.69
CA GLY A 416 -0.69 -20.15 -3.74
C GLY A 416 -0.75 -18.79 -3.05
N LEU A 417 0.42 -18.29 -2.67
CA LEU A 417 0.66 -16.92 -2.24
C LEU A 417 1.57 -16.24 -3.26
N GLU A 418 1.25 -15.00 -3.61
CA GLU A 418 2.09 -14.13 -4.40
C GLU A 418 2.08 -12.73 -3.80
N TRP A 419 3.25 -12.10 -3.66
CA TRP A 419 3.36 -10.74 -3.15
C TRP A 419 3.23 -9.74 -4.31
N ALA A 420 2.52 -8.64 -4.08
CA ALA A 420 2.36 -7.57 -5.04
C ALA A 420 2.75 -6.21 -4.43
N GLY A 421 2.85 -5.18 -5.28
CA GLY A 421 3.12 -3.80 -4.86
C GLY A 421 4.33 -3.68 -3.93
N GLN A 422 4.15 -2.97 -2.82
CA GLN A 422 5.17 -2.75 -1.80
C GLN A 422 5.77 -4.04 -1.25
N SER A 423 4.96 -5.09 -1.02
CA SER A 423 5.46 -6.36 -0.49
C SER A 423 6.36 -7.11 -1.49
N ALA A 424 6.10 -6.96 -2.80
CA ALA A 424 6.97 -7.52 -3.82
C ALA A 424 8.34 -6.82 -3.83
N GLU A 425 8.36 -5.49 -3.75
CA GLU A 425 9.58 -4.69 -3.66
C GLU A 425 10.36 -4.98 -2.36
N GLU A 426 9.66 -5.16 -1.24
CA GLU A 426 10.28 -5.54 0.04
C GLU A 426 11.01 -6.88 -0.05
N LYS A 427 10.35 -7.89 -0.65
CA LYS A 427 10.95 -9.22 -0.85
C LYS A 427 12.12 -9.17 -1.86
N ALA A 428 12.00 -8.37 -2.91
CA ALA A 428 13.07 -8.19 -3.90
C ALA A 428 14.29 -7.50 -3.27
N SER A 429 14.07 -6.45 -2.46
CA SER A 429 15.11 -5.70 -1.75
C SER A 429 15.91 -6.58 -0.79
N GLY A 430 15.21 -7.38 0.03
CA GLY A 430 15.84 -8.30 0.97
C GLY A 430 16.80 -9.29 0.30
N ASN A 431 16.47 -9.74 -0.92
CA ASN A 431 17.29 -10.68 -1.70
C ASN A 431 18.52 -10.03 -2.36
N GLN A 432 18.56 -8.71 -2.51
CA GLN A 432 19.70 -7.97 -3.11
C GLN A 432 20.76 -7.59 -2.07
N ALA A 433 20.39 -7.51 -0.78
CA ALA A 433 21.32 -7.14 0.30
C ALA A 433 22.58 -8.02 0.37
N PRO A 434 22.54 -9.36 0.20
CA PRO A 434 23.74 -10.19 0.19
C PRO A 434 24.70 -9.87 -0.97
N MET A 435 24.21 -9.43 -2.12
CA MET A 435 25.06 -9.05 -3.27
C MET A 435 25.84 -7.75 -3.04
N LEU A 436 25.42 -6.92 -2.07
CA LEU A 436 26.13 -5.69 -1.71
C LEU A 436 27.34 -5.96 -0.80
N TYR A 437 27.28 -7.03 0.00
CA TYR A 437 28.34 -7.41 0.94
C TYR A 437 29.32 -8.44 0.37
N ALA A 438 29.00 -9.04 -0.78
CA ALA A 438 29.86 -9.93 -1.54
C ALA A 438 30.75 -9.13 -2.50
#